data_AF-G6EJT4-F1
#
_entry.id   AF-G6EJT4-F1
#
_cell.length_a   1.000
_cell.length_b   1.000
_cell.length_c   1.000
_cell.angle_alpha   90.00
_cell.angle_beta   90.00
_cell.angle_gamma   90.00
#
_symmetry.space_group_name_H-M   'P 1'
#
loop_
_entity.id
_entity.type
_entity.pdbx_description
1 polymer ?
#
loop_
_entity_poly.entity_id
_entity_poly.type
_entity_poly.pdbx_seq_one_letter_code
_entity_poly.pdbx_strand_id
1 'polypeptide(L)'
;METSRSQRWRERRALWATDFRTINPRAYSVDLIEHRMARAFIAEHHYLPNYPAAQVAIGLFGRRAVLEGVCVFAVPATDAVITRHTGFLDPTKGTVLARLILLDSVPQNGESFFCARAFRLLREARPAIEAVVSYSDPEAGHIGRVYAALSGAHRGTTRPRIVLRTGDRTISDRTLSKIPPPRARNGRSHRPDCPARSSRSRSSRKTGSLAPTPPD
;
A
#
# COMPACT_ATOMS: atom_id res chain seq x y z
N MET A 1 22.15 11.55 6.66
CA MET A 1 22.96 10.39 6.23
C MET A 1 22.74 10.20 4.74
N GLU A 2 23.53 10.88 3.91
CA GLU A 2 23.58 10.62 2.48
C GLU A 2 24.41 9.36 2.25
N THR A 3 23.88 8.40 1.51
CA THR A 3 24.65 7.24 1.07
C THR A 3 24.64 7.22 -0.44
N SER A 4 25.80 7.18 -1.08
CA SER A 4 25.98 7.04 -2.53
C SER A 4 25.62 5.65 -3.09
N ARG A 5 24.84 4.87 -2.34
CA ARG A 5 24.51 3.47 -2.64
C ARG A 5 22.99 3.30 -2.74
N SER A 6 22.54 2.84 -3.90
CA SER A 6 21.16 2.39 -4.11
C SER A 6 21.00 0.94 -3.65
N GLN A 7 19.89 0.61 -2.99
CA GLN A 7 19.54 -0.76 -2.67
C GLN A 7 18.76 -1.37 -3.85
N ARG A 8 19.05 -2.63 -4.17
CA ARG A 8 18.48 -3.40 -5.26
C ARG A 8 17.78 -4.63 -4.73
N TRP A 9 16.76 -5.10 -5.44
CA TRP A 9 16.05 -6.32 -5.11
C TRP A 9 16.29 -7.36 -6.21
N ARG A 10 17.13 -8.34 -5.92
CA ARG A 10 17.56 -9.38 -6.88
C ARG A 10 17.19 -10.76 -6.34
N GLU A 11 16.54 -11.59 -7.15
CA GLU A 11 16.25 -13.00 -6.79
C GLU A 11 15.60 -13.15 -5.39
N ARG A 12 14.68 -12.25 -5.04
CA ARG A 12 14.04 -12.21 -3.71
C ARG A 12 14.98 -11.87 -2.54
N ARG A 13 16.07 -11.16 -2.80
CA ARG A 13 17.04 -10.71 -1.81
C ARG A 13 17.35 -9.22 -1.97
N ALA A 14 17.49 -8.52 -0.85
CA ALA A 14 17.97 -7.13 -0.84
C ALA A 14 19.51 -7.11 -0.98
N LEU A 15 20.01 -6.51 -2.05
CA LEU A 15 21.43 -6.29 -2.33
C LEU A 15 21.74 -4.80 -2.42
N TRP A 16 22.99 -4.39 -2.28
CA TRP A 16 23.41 -3.02 -2.59
C TRP A 16 23.99 -2.97 -4.01
N ALA A 17 23.65 -1.93 -4.77
CA ALA A 17 24.27 -1.69 -6.07
C ALA A 17 25.79 -1.57 -5.91
N THR A 18 26.52 -2.36 -6.69
CA THR A 18 27.99 -2.37 -6.68
C THR A 18 28.59 -1.40 -7.69
N ASP A 19 27.80 -0.93 -8.66
CA ASP A 19 28.22 0.08 -9.63
C ASP A 19 27.72 1.48 -9.24
N PHE A 20 28.52 2.50 -9.52
CA PHE A 20 28.20 3.92 -9.25
C PHE A 20 27.59 4.62 -10.47
N ARG A 21 27.14 3.85 -11.46
CA ARG A 21 26.58 4.42 -12.70
C ARG A 21 25.22 5.05 -12.40
N THR A 22 25.05 6.30 -12.81
CA THR A 22 23.80 7.03 -12.72
C THR A 22 23.01 6.90 -14.02
N ILE A 23 21.69 7.00 -13.93
CA ILE A 23 20.81 6.88 -15.08
C ILE A 23 21.10 7.99 -16.10
N ASN A 24 21.13 7.63 -17.39
CA ASN A 24 21.06 8.61 -18.48
C ASN A 24 19.59 8.78 -18.88
N PRO A 25 18.93 9.90 -18.56
CA PRO A 25 17.52 10.14 -18.86
C PRO A 25 17.13 9.97 -20.33
N ARG A 26 18.07 10.21 -21.26
CA ARG A 26 17.83 10.12 -22.71
C ARG A 26 17.77 8.68 -23.22
N ALA A 27 18.25 7.73 -22.43
CA ALA A 27 18.26 6.31 -22.78
C ALA A 27 16.97 5.58 -22.38
N TYR A 28 16.05 6.27 -21.71
CA TYR A 28 14.84 5.69 -21.15
C TYR A 28 13.60 6.49 -21.55
N SER A 29 12.51 5.79 -21.82
CA SER A 29 11.16 6.35 -21.96
C SER A 29 10.22 5.79 -20.89
N VAL A 30 9.14 6.50 -20.64
CA VAL A 30 8.15 6.15 -19.61
C VAL A 30 6.78 6.32 -20.24
N ASP A 31 5.94 5.28 -20.17
CA ASP A 31 4.63 5.28 -20.81
C ASP A 31 3.61 4.41 -20.05
N LEU A 32 2.32 4.65 -20.28
CA LEU A 32 1.23 3.81 -19.81
C LEU A 32 1.38 2.40 -20.39
N ILE A 33 1.08 1.40 -19.58
CA ILE A 33 1.11 0.00 -20.00
C ILE A 33 -0.18 -0.70 -19.61
N GLU A 34 -0.49 -1.74 -20.37
CA GLU A 34 -1.61 -2.59 -20.03
C GLU A 34 -1.38 -3.34 -18.71
N HIS A 35 -2.47 -3.49 -17.94
CA HIS A 35 -2.44 -4.23 -16.68
C HIS A 35 -1.94 -5.68 -16.84
N ARG A 36 -2.18 -6.33 -18.00
CA ARG A 36 -1.66 -7.69 -18.26
C ARG A 36 -0.14 -7.74 -18.25
N MET A 37 0.51 -6.74 -18.86
CA MET A 37 1.96 -6.65 -18.96
C MET A 37 2.58 -6.31 -17.60
N ALA A 38 1.97 -5.35 -16.89
CA ALA A 38 2.37 -5.01 -15.53
C ALA A 38 2.24 -6.20 -14.56
N ARG A 39 1.15 -6.97 -14.67
CA ARG A 39 0.90 -8.17 -13.84
C ARG A 39 1.97 -9.24 -14.06
N ALA A 40 2.31 -9.54 -15.31
CA ALA A 40 3.35 -10.52 -15.64
C ALA A 40 4.70 -10.11 -15.04
N PHE A 41 5.11 -8.85 -15.26
CA PHE A 41 6.36 -8.32 -14.76
C PHE A 41 6.45 -8.34 -13.22
N ILE A 42 5.36 -7.97 -12.52
CA ILE A 42 5.31 -7.98 -11.05
C ILE A 42 5.38 -9.40 -10.49
N ALA A 43 4.69 -10.36 -11.12
CA ALA A 43 4.70 -11.74 -10.66
C ALA A 43 6.11 -12.37 -10.74
N GLU A 44 6.88 -11.96 -11.74
CA GLU A 44 8.25 -12.44 -11.96
C GLU A 44 9.27 -11.77 -11.03
N HIS A 45 9.23 -10.44 -10.91
CA HIS A 45 10.34 -9.68 -10.32
C HIS A 45 10.08 -9.13 -8.91
N HIS A 46 8.82 -8.96 -8.49
CA HIS A 46 8.50 -8.32 -7.21
C HIS A 46 8.37 -9.34 -6.07
N TYR A 47 8.87 -9.01 -4.87
CA TYR A 47 8.77 -9.87 -3.68
C TYR A 47 7.32 -10.10 -3.22
N LEU A 48 6.44 -9.14 -3.49
CA LEU A 48 4.99 -9.27 -3.41
C LEU A 48 4.39 -9.45 -4.82
N PRO A 49 4.25 -10.69 -5.32
CA PRO A 49 3.85 -10.96 -6.71
C PRO A 49 2.36 -10.68 -6.99
N ASN A 50 1.57 -10.42 -5.96
CA ASN A 50 0.15 -10.12 -6.11
C ASN A 50 -0.05 -8.76 -6.79
N TYR A 51 -0.83 -8.76 -7.87
CA TYR A 51 -1.23 -7.54 -8.57
C TYR A 51 -2.30 -6.77 -7.76
N PRO A 52 -2.10 -5.49 -7.44
CA PRO A 52 -3.04 -4.73 -6.64
C PRO A 52 -4.31 -4.36 -7.43
N ALA A 53 -5.29 -3.74 -6.74
CA ALA A 53 -6.46 -3.12 -7.36
C ALA A 53 -6.07 -1.85 -8.15
N ALA A 54 -5.39 -2.06 -9.28
CA ALA A 54 -4.73 -1.04 -10.07
C ALA A 54 -5.75 -0.06 -10.70
N GLN A 55 -5.40 1.21 -10.67
CA GLN A 55 -6.07 2.30 -11.39
C GLN A 55 -5.27 2.68 -12.64
N VAL A 56 -3.94 2.72 -12.53
CA VAL A 56 -3.00 3.08 -13.61
C VAL A 56 -1.75 2.23 -13.45
N ALA A 57 -1.24 1.70 -14.57
CA ALA A 57 0.05 1.02 -14.63
C ALA A 57 0.94 1.71 -15.67
N ILE A 58 2.21 1.92 -15.31
CA ILE A 58 3.17 2.64 -16.13
C ILE A 58 4.46 1.81 -16.18
N GLY A 59 5.06 1.75 -17.36
CA GLY A 59 6.32 1.07 -17.63
C GLY A 59 7.47 2.05 -17.80
N LEU A 60 8.65 1.64 -17.34
CA LEU A 60 9.94 2.22 -17.71
C LEU A 60 10.54 1.36 -18.82
N PHE A 61 10.85 1.97 -19.94
CA PHE A 61 11.42 1.30 -21.10
C PHE A 61 12.84 1.76 -21.35
N GLY A 62 13.76 0.80 -21.47
CA GLY A 62 15.15 1.05 -21.82
C GLY A 62 15.38 0.96 -23.32
N ARG A 63 16.59 0.52 -23.70
CA ARG A 63 16.97 0.37 -25.11
C ARG A 63 16.07 -0.64 -25.81
N ARG A 64 15.77 -0.40 -27.10
CA ARG A 64 14.91 -1.27 -27.92
C ARG A 64 13.50 -1.49 -27.33
N ALA A 65 13.01 -0.54 -26.54
CA ALA A 65 11.70 -0.61 -25.88
C ALA A 65 11.53 -1.83 -24.95
N VAL A 66 12.62 -2.33 -24.36
CA VAL A 66 12.56 -3.38 -23.34
C VAL A 66 11.97 -2.82 -22.05
N LEU A 67 10.99 -3.51 -21.48
CA LEU A 67 10.40 -3.13 -20.19
C LEU A 67 11.39 -3.45 -19.06
N GLU A 68 11.90 -2.41 -18.42
CA GLU A 68 12.91 -2.52 -17.35
C GLU A 68 12.38 -2.06 -15.98
N GLY A 69 11.13 -1.59 -15.91
CA GLY A 69 10.51 -1.26 -14.64
C GLY A 69 9.02 -1.04 -14.76
N VAL A 70 8.31 -1.21 -13.65
CA VAL A 70 6.87 -1.05 -13.55
C VAL A 70 6.53 -0.30 -12.27
N CYS A 71 5.64 0.68 -12.39
CA CYS A 71 4.95 1.25 -11.24
C CYS A 71 3.44 1.15 -11.39
N VAL A 72 2.74 0.92 -10.28
CA VAL A 72 1.29 0.76 -10.26
C VAL A 72 0.68 1.65 -9.20
N PHE A 73 -0.22 2.52 -9.65
CA PHE A 73 -1.12 3.29 -8.79
C PHE A 73 -2.40 2.50 -8.59
N ALA A 74 -2.83 2.35 -7.34
CA ALA A 74 -3.94 1.49 -6.98
C ALA A 74 -4.86 2.16 -5.97
N VAL A 75 -6.12 1.69 -5.97
CA VAL A 75 -7.09 2.08 -4.95
C VAL A 75 -6.52 1.70 -3.57
N PRO A 76 -6.58 2.62 -2.58
CA PRO A 76 -6.16 2.31 -1.23
C PRO A 76 -6.94 1.12 -0.66
N ALA A 77 -6.33 0.39 0.29
CA ALA A 77 -7.01 -0.73 0.93
C ALA A 77 -8.27 -0.31 1.72
N THR A 78 -8.24 0.92 2.25
CA THR A 78 -9.36 1.60 2.90
C THR A 78 -9.27 3.10 2.61
N ASP A 79 -10.40 3.78 2.52
CA ASP A 79 -10.49 5.22 2.28
C ASP A 79 -9.72 6.05 3.33
N ALA A 80 -9.65 5.53 4.56
CA ALA A 80 -8.91 6.13 5.66
C ALA A 80 -7.41 6.33 5.39
N VAL A 81 -6.82 5.58 4.45
CA VAL A 81 -5.42 5.80 4.04
C VAL A 81 -5.24 7.19 3.45
N ILE A 82 -6.18 7.63 2.61
CA ILE A 82 -6.11 8.95 2.00
C ILE A 82 -6.45 10.00 3.05
N THR A 83 -7.61 9.87 3.68
CA THR A 83 -8.10 10.94 4.57
C THR A 83 -7.17 11.22 5.74
N ARG A 84 -6.51 10.20 6.28
CA ARG A 84 -5.54 10.34 7.38
C ARG A 84 -4.20 10.97 6.96
N HIS A 85 -3.70 10.67 5.77
CA HIS A 85 -2.33 11.01 5.39
C HIS A 85 -2.22 12.24 4.50
N THR A 86 -3.31 12.62 3.81
CA THR A 86 -3.32 13.76 2.88
C THR A 86 -4.10 14.96 3.42
N GLY A 87 -5.01 14.74 4.39
CA GLY A 87 -5.92 15.77 4.89
C GLY A 87 -7.16 16.00 3.99
N PHE A 88 -7.31 15.23 2.91
CA PHE A 88 -8.53 15.27 2.10
C PHE A 88 -9.69 14.57 2.82
N LEU A 89 -10.89 15.14 2.76
CA LEU A 89 -12.10 14.46 3.24
C LEU A 89 -12.64 13.48 2.20
N ASP A 90 -12.47 13.79 0.92
CA ASP A 90 -12.84 12.93 -0.19
C ASP A 90 -11.68 11.96 -0.52
N PRO A 91 -11.86 10.65 -0.27
CA PRO A 91 -10.81 9.66 -0.54
C PRO A 91 -10.55 9.44 -2.04
N THR A 92 -11.48 9.82 -2.92
CA THR A 92 -11.34 9.61 -4.37
C THR A 92 -10.27 10.51 -5.00
N LYS A 93 -9.89 11.59 -4.31
CA LYS A 93 -8.79 12.49 -4.67
C LYS A 93 -7.40 11.89 -4.42
N GLY A 94 -7.32 10.71 -3.80
CA GLY A 94 -6.07 10.06 -3.46
C GLY A 94 -5.88 8.70 -4.12
N THR A 95 -4.63 8.32 -4.30
CA THR A 95 -4.24 6.96 -4.71
C THR A 95 -3.04 6.47 -3.91
N VAL A 96 -2.70 5.19 -4.07
CA VAL A 96 -1.50 4.59 -3.48
C VAL A 96 -0.53 4.17 -4.58
N LEU A 97 0.74 4.59 -4.49
CA LEU A 97 1.82 3.97 -5.24
C LEU A 97 2.09 2.60 -4.61
N ALA A 98 1.42 1.58 -5.14
CA ALA A 98 1.32 0.26 -4.54
C ALA A 98 2.44 -0.69 -4.99
N ARG A 99 2.98 -0.48 -6.20
CA ARG A 99 4.14 -1.22 -6.71
C ARG A 99 5.10 -0.25 -7.38
N LEU A 100 6.38 -0.43 -7.09
CA LEU A 100 7.49 0.22 -7.78
C LEU A 100 8.61 -0.83 -7.86
N ILE A 101 8.95 -1.24 -9.08
CA ILE A 101 9.99 -2.24 -9.33
C ILE A 101 10.76 -1.83 -10.58
N LEU A 102 12.08 -1.90 -10.49
CA LEU A 102 12.99 -1.72 -11.61
C LEU A 102 13.94 -2.92 -11.62
N LEU A 103 14.36 -3.33 -12.81
CA LEU A 103 15.41 -4.33 -12.97
C LEU A 103 16.74 -3.76 -12.51
N ASP A 104 17.65 -4.65 -12.10
CA ASP A 104 19.01 -4.29 -11.70
C ASP A 104 19.83 -3.64 -12.83
N SER A 105 19.41 -3.83 -14.09
CA SER A 105 20.01 -3.18 -15.26
C SER A 105 19.82 -1.66 -15.25
N VAL A 106 18.77 -1.15 -14.59
CA VAL A 106 18.51 0.28 -14.53
C VAL A 106 19.53 0.93 -13.58
N PRO A 107 20.32 1.93 -14.02
CA PRO A 107 21.35 2.54 -13.17
C PRO A 107 20.78 3.30 -11.95
N GLN A 108 21.68 3.79 -11.08
CA GLN A 108 21.28 4.54 -9.89
C GLN A 108 20.47 5.80 -10.24
N ASN A 109 19.61 6.23 -9.31
CA ASN A 109 18.60 7.29 -9.49
C ASN A 109 17.51 6.95 -10.52
N GLY A 110 17.45 5.71 -10.99
CA GLY A 110 16.40 5.25 -11.90
C GLY A 110 15.01 5.29 -11.27
N GLU A 111 14.89 4.94 -9.99
CA GLU A 111 13.61 4.90 -9.28
C GLU A 111 12.99 6.30 -9.16
N SER A 112 13.78 7.30 -8.75
CA SER A 112 13.30 8.69 -8.63
C SER A 112 13.02 9.31 -10.00
N PHE A 113 13.88 9.06 -10.99
CA PHE A 113 13.64 9.46 -12.39
C PHE A 113 12.31 8.91 -12.91
N PHE A 114 12.08 7.61 -12.70
CA PHE A 114 10.90 6.91 -13.18
C PHE A 114 9.65 7.42 -12.48
N CYS A 115 9.65 7.50 -11.15
CA CYS A 115 8.51 8.00 -10.38
C CYS A 115 8.11 9.43 -10.76
N ALA A 116 9.08 10.33 -10.93
CA ALA A 116 8.80 11.72 -11.31
C ALA A 116 8.04 11.82 -12.65
N ARG A 117 8.40 10.97 -13.62
CA ARG A 117 7.68 10.88 -14.91
C ARG A 117 6.34 10.17 -14.77
N ALA A 118 6.29 9.09 -14.00
CA ALA A 118 5.06 8.35 -13.75
C ALA A 118 3.97 9.22 -13.10
N PHE A 119 4.33 10.15 -12.20
CA PHE A 119 3.38 11.10 -11.63
C PHE A 119 2.79 12.06 -12.67
N ARG A 120 3.53 12.42 -13.72
CA ARG A 120 3.01 13.26 -14.82
C ARG A 120 1.93 12.50 -15.59
N LEU A 121 2.23 11.26 -16.00
CA LEU A 121 1.28 10.38 -16.67
C LEU A 121 0.06 10.04 -15.80
N LEU A 122 0.26 9.86 -14.49
CA LEU A 122 -0.85 9.67 -13.56
C LEU A 122 -1.80 10.88 -13.58
N ARG A 123 -1.25 12.09 -13.53
CA ARG A 123 -2.05 13.33 -13.53
C ARG A 123 -2.79 13.54 -14.83
N GLU A 124 -2.21 13.14 -15.96
CA GLU A 124 -2.85 13.16 -17.27
C GLU A 124 -3.97 12.11 -17.37
N ALA A 125 -3.68 10.87 -16.99
CA ALA A 125 -4.63 9.77 -17.08
C ALA A 125 -5.77 9.88 -16.06
N ARG A 126 -5.51 10.49 -14.89
CA ARG A 126 -6.45 10.61 -13.77
C ARG A 126 -6.38 12.01 -13.14
N PRO A 127 -6.93 13.04 -13.80
CA PRO A 127 -6.86 14.43 -13.33
C PRO A 127 -7.48 14.68 -11.95
N ALA A 128 -8.42 13.83 -11.53
CA ALA A 128 -9.05 13.91 -10.20
C ALA A 128 -8.14 13.49 -9.04
N ILE A 129 -7.01 12.82 -9.33
CA ILE A 129 -6.05 12.41 -8.28
C ILE A 129 -5.13 13.58 -7.98
N GLU A 130 -5.20 14.06 -6.74
CA GLU A 130 -4.42 15.19 -6.22
C GLU A 130 -3.31 14.75 -5.26
N ALA A 131 -3.40 13.54 -4.68
CA ALA A 131 -2.37 13.01 -3.79
C ALA A 131 -2.04 11.53 -4.03
N VAL A 132 -0.77 11.20 -3.81
CA VAL A 132 -0.26 9.83 -3.82
C VAL A 132 0.31 9.50 -2.44
N VAL A 133 -0.19 8.44 -1.82
CA VAL A 133 0.39 7.86 -0.61
C VAL A 133 1.28 6.69 -1.02
N SER A 134 2.41 6.51 -0.36
CA SER A 134 3.24 5.32 -0.54
C SER A 134 3.80 4.85 0.79
N TYR A 135 4.09 3.55 0.86
CA TYR A 135 4.63 2.91 2.04
C TYR A 135 5.97 2.29 1.65
N SER A 136 7.00 2.61 2.41
CA SER A 136 8.26 1.89 2.37
C SER A 136 8.16 0.66 3.27
N ASP A 137 8.90 -0.40 2.94
CA ASP A 137 8.97 -1.63 3.72
C ASP A 137 10.40 -1.81 4.27
N PRO A 138 10.69 -1.31 5.48
CA PRO A 138 12.01 -1.44 6.09
C PRO A 138 12.43 -2.89 6.34
N GLU A 139 11.48 -3.83 6.51
CA GLU A 139 11.80 -5.26 6.70
C GLU A 139 12.38 -5.86 5.40
N ALA A 140 11.93 -5.37 4.24
CA ALA A 140 12.54 -5.65 2.94
C ALA A 140 13.77 -4.78 2.64
N GLY A 141 14.21 -3.94 3.59
CA GLY A 141 15.32 -3.00 3.43
C GLY A 141 14.94 -1.65 2.82
N HIS A 142 13.70 -1.49 2.35
CA HIS A 142 13.22 -0.26 1.74
C HIS A 142 12.93 0.80 2.80
N ILE A 143 13.90 1.68 3.06
CA ILE A 143 13.78 2.74 4.06
C ILE A 143 13.16 4.05 3.53
N GLY A 144 12.65 4.07 2.29
CA GLY A 144 11.92 5.21 1.73
C GLY A 144 12.78 6.33 1.11
N ARG A 145 14.07 6.07 0.80
CA ARG A 145 14.96 7.05 0.15
C ARG A 145 14.41 7.62 -1.16
N VAL A 146 13.80 6.78 -1.99
CA VAL A 146 13.19 7.24 -3.25
C VAL A 146 12.11 8.28 -3.01
N TYR A 147 11.29 8.11 -1.96
CA TYR A 147 10.22 9.06 -1.64
C TYR A 147 10.77 10.37 -1.09
N ALA A 148 11.82 10.31 -0.28
CA ALA A 148 12.52 11.51 0.18
C ALA A 148 13.12 12.30 -0.99
N ALA A 149 13.73 11.61 -1.97
CA ALA A 149 14.26 12.24 -3.18
C ALA A 149 13.17 12.86 -4.09
N LEU A 150 11.91 12.44 -3.93
CA LEU A 150 10.74 12.99 -4.62
C LEU A 150 10.05 14.10 -3.81
N SER A 151 10.70 14.63 -2.76
CA SER A 151 10.13 15.60 -1.82
C SER A 151 8.85 15.12 -1.13
N GLY A 152 8.70 13.81 -0.96
CA GLY A 152 7.57 13.21 -0.26
C GLY A 152 7.58 13.55 1.24
N ALA A 153 6.46 14.04 1.75
CA ALA A 153 6.30 14.30 3.17
C ALA A 153 6.21 12.98 3.95
N HIS A 154 7.15 12.74 4.88
CA HIS A 154 7.09 11.58 5.76
C HIS A 154 5.93 11.75 6.77
N ARG A 155 4.95 10.85 6.74
CA ARG A 155 3.73 10.92 7.58
C ARG A 155 3.74 9.94 8.75
N GLY A 156 4.91 9.42 9.11
CA GLY A 156 5.11 8.48 10.22
C GLY A 156 5.13 7.01 9.79
N THR A 157 5.28 6.13 10.77
CA THR A 157 5.32 4.68 10.58
C THR A 157 3.96 4.06 10.86
N THR A 158 3.66 2.97 10.17
CA THR A 158 2.49 2.17 10.51
C THR A 158 2.73 1.51 11.87
N ARG A 159 1.73 1.52 12.75
CA ARG A 159 1.83 0.87 14.05
C ARG A 159 2.18 -0.63 13.85
N PRO A 160 3.07 -1.19 14.67
CA PRO A 160 3.33 -2.63 14.67
C PRO A 160 2.01 -3.38 14.85
N ARG A 161 1.86 -4.49 14.12
CA ARG A 161 0.69 -5.35 14.22
C ARG A 161 1.15 -6.79 14.45
N ILE A 162 0.41 -7.52 15.27
CA ILE A 162 0.64 -8.96 15.43
C ILE A 162 0.14 -9.63 14.16
N VAL A 163 1.02 -10.31 13.43
CA VAL A 163 0.65 -11.07 12.24
C VAL A 163 0.69 -12.56 12.56
N LEU A 164 -0.28 -13.30 12.02
CA LEU A 164 -0.25 -14.75 12.11
C LEU A 164 0.66 -15.28 10.99
N ARG A 165 1.66 -16.09 11.35
CA ARG A 165 2.54 -16.75 10.38
C ARG A 165 2.27 -18.25 10.38
N THR A 166 2.12 -18.82 9.19
CA THR A 166 2.03 -20.28 8.99
C THR A 166 3.13 -20.70 8.03
N GLY A 167 4.18 -21.33 8.55
CA GLY A 167 5.41 -21.60 7.79
C GLY A 167 6.06 -20.31 7.26
N ASP A 168 6.26 -20.25 5.94
CA ASP A 168 6.82 -19.11 5.20
C ASP A 168 5.78 -18.03 4.85
N ARG A 169 4.50 -18.26 5.15
CA ARG A 169 3.40 -17.35 4.79
C ARG A 169 2.98 -16.48 5.96
N THR A 170 2.95 -15.17 5.72
CA THR A 170 2.34 -14.20 6.63
C THR A 170 0.87 -14.01 6.26
N ILE A 171 -0.03 -14.26 7.20
CA ILE A 171 -1.47 -14.04 7.09
C ILE A 171 -1.80 -12.68 7.70
N SER A 172 -2.34 -11.78 6.89
CA SER A 172 -2.74 -10.44 7.33
C SER A 172 -4.04 -10.46 8.13
N ASP A 173 -4.25 -9.49 9.03
CA ASP A 173 -5.52 -9.28 9.74
C ASP A 173 -6.73 -9.19 8.81
N ARG A 174 -6.53 -8.59 7.63
CA ARG A 174 -7.57 -8.50 6.60
C ARG A 174 -7.93 -9.85 6.01
N THR A 175 -6.97 -10.77 5.93
CA THR A 175 -7.23 -12.14 5.50
C THR A 175 -7.96 -12.89 6.63
N LEU A 176 -7.51 -12.72 7.87
CA LEU A 176 -8.15 -13.32 9.06
C LEU A 176 -9.60 -12.86 9.22
N SER A 177 -9.88 -11.57 8.99
CA SER A 177 -11.23 -11.00 9.10
C SER A 177 -12.21 -11.54 8.06
N LYS A 178 -11.71 -12.23 7.02
CA LYS A 178 -12.53 -12.90 5.99
C LYS A 178 -12.76 -14.38 6.29
N ILE A 179 -12.09 -14.94 7.29
CA ILE A 179 -12.29 -16.33 7.70
C ILE A 179 -13.59 -16.39 8.51
N PRO A 180 -14.60 -17.16 8.07
CA PRO A 180 -15.81 -17.35 8.83
C PRO A 180 -15.51 -18.03 10.17
N PRO A 181 -16.21 -17.69 11.26
CA PRO A 181 -16.10 -18.45 12.50
C PRO A 181 -16.47 -19.91 12.26
N PRO A 182 -15.85 -20.87 12.98
CA PRO A 182 -16.21 -22.28 12.86
C PRO A 182 -17.71 -22.43 13.12
N ARG A 183 -18.41 -23.11 12.21
CA ARG A 183 -19.82 -23.42 12.41
C ARG A 183 -19.93 -24.21 13.71
N ALA A 184 -20.72 -23.71 14.65
CA ALA A 184 -21.10 -24.48 15.82
C ALA A 184 -21.70 -25.79 15.32
N ARG A 185 -21.06 -26.91 15.66
CA ARG A 185 -21.67 -28.22 15.49
C ARG A 185 -22.91 -28.16 16.38
N ASN A 186 -24.11 -28.19 15.79
CA ASN A 186 -25.36 -28.34 16.53
C ASN A 186 -25.38 -29.73 17.18
N GLY A 187 -24.55 -29.93 18.20
CA GLY A 187 -24.75 -30.96 19.19
C GLY A 187 -26.00 -30.54 19.95
N ARG A 188 -27.08 -31.30 19.79
CA ARG A 188 -28.25 -31.21 20.65
C ARG A 188 -27.80 -31.55 22.07
N SER A 189 -27.31 -30.55 22.81
CA SER A 189 -27.15 -30.67 24.24
C SER A 189 -28.56 -30.63 24.82
N HIS A 190 -29.07 -31.77 25.28
CA HIS A 190 -30.15 -31.79 26.25
C HIS A 190 -29.75 -30.88 27.40
N ARG A 191 -30.38 -29.70 27.50
CA ARG A 191 -30.37 -28.92 28.73
C ARG A 191 -31.41 -29.57 29.64
N PRO A 192 -31.06 -29.99 30.87
CA PRO A 192 -32.08 -30.29 31.85
C PRO A 192 -32.78 -28.98 32.24
N ASP A 193 -34.10 -29.04 32.34
CA ASP A 193 -34.97 -27.93 32.72
C ASP A 193 -34.53 -27.33 34.05
N CYS A 194 -34.37 -26.00 34.09
CA CYS A 194 -34.17 -25.24 35.31
C CYS A 194 -35.39 -24.31 35.48
N PRO A 195 -36.13 -24.38 36.60
CA PRO A 195 -37.42 -23.70 36.73
C PRO A 195 -37.25 -22.19 36.93
N ALA A 196 -38.21 -21.47 36.36
CA ALA A 196 -38.29 -20.01 36.32
C ALA A 196 -38.29 -19.34 37.70
N ARG A 197 -37.53 -18.25 37.85
CA ARG A 197 -37.70 -17.30 38.97
C ARG A 197 -38.03 -15.90 38.44
N SER A 198 -39.26 -15.53 38.76
CA SER A 198 -39.91 -14.21 38.89
C SER A 198 -39.12 -12.93 38.60
N SER A 199 -39.76 -12.12 37.76
CA SER A 199 -39.70 -10.68 37.59
C SER A 199 -39.38 -9.83 38.83
N ARG A 200 -38.47 -8.86 38.69
CA ARG A 200 -38.54 -7.57 39.39
C ARG A 200 -38.15 -6.42 38.46
N SER A 201 -39.07 -5.46 38.37
CA SER A 201 -38.96 -4.17 37.73
C SER A 201 -38.24 -3.15 38.63
N ARG A 202 -37.54 -2.18 38.02
CA ARG A 202 -37.19 -0.83 38.55
C ARG A 202 -36.63 -0.03 37.37
N SER A 203 -37.40 0.87 36.78
CA SER A 203 -37.67 2.27 37.18
C SER A 203 -36.51 3.25 36.91
N SER A 204 -36.76 4.05 35.87
CA SER A 204 -36.30 5.40 35.51
C SER A 204 -35.21 6.14 36.31
N ARG A 205 -34.29 6.77 35.56
CA ARG A 205 -34.10 8.23 35.61
C ARG A 205 -33.34 8.75 34.38
N LYS A 206 -33.98 9.70 33.68
CA LYS A 206 -33.39 10.64 32.72
C LYS A 206 -32.74 11.79 33.51
N THR A 207 -31.57 12.24 33.07
CA THR A 207 -31.10 13.63 33.28
C THR A 207 -30.33 14.03 32.03
N GLY A 208 -30.88 15.01 31.30
CA GLY A 208 -30.18 15.72 30.24
C GLY A 208 -29.38 16.90 30.80
N SER A 209 -28.46 17.42 30.00
CA SER A 209 -27.97 18.80 30.15
C SER A 209 -27.47 19.29 28.79
N LEU A 210 -27.90 20.51 28.46
CA LEU A 210 -27.70 21.24 27.22
C LEU A 210 -26.25 21.76 27.07
N ALA A 211 -25.84 21.94 25.81
CA ALA A 211 -24.70 22.76 25.41
C ALA A 211 -25.02 24.26 25.48
N PRO A 212 -24.02 25.13 25.64
CA PRO A 212 -24.05 26.50 25.14
C PRO A 212 -23.11 26.71 23.95
N THR A 213 -23.60 27.52 23.00
CA THR A 213 -22.99 28.06 21.78
C THR A 213 -21.81 29.02 22.04
N PRO A 214 -20.93 29.25 21.05
CA PRO A 214 -19.77 30.15 21.16
C PRO A 214 -20.13 31.64 20.95
N PRO A 215 -19.30 32.58 21.44
CA PRO A 215 -19.42 34.01 21.13
C PRO A 215 -18.71 34.42 19.84
N ASP A 216 -19.13 35.59 19.34
CA ASP A 216 -18.94 36.26 18.04
C ASP A 216 -17.54 36.28 17.40
#